data_AF-A0A329XK23-F1
#
_entry.id   AF-A0A329XK23-F1
#
_cell.length_a   1.000
_cell.length_b   1.000
_cell.length_c   1.000
_cell.angle_alpha   90.00
_cell.angle_beta   90.00
_cell.angle_gamma   90.00
#
_symmetry.space_group_name_H-M   'P 1'
#
loop_
_entity.id
_entity.type
_entity.pdbx_description
1 polymer ?
#
loop_
_entity_poly.entity_id
_entity_poly.type
_entity_poly.pdbx_seq_one_letter_code
_entity_poly.pdbx_strand_id
1 'polypeptide(L)'
;MPDGPDRPWTRGRRTRWWLVVLADTISVALIACFAAASAHDLAQVPGLLVRGAAAVVVAWAVTWLVRRPGDNLEVGWPDGGWIIALTWAAWTGLYAWGAAVGAIPGARGVASFAVMLAAFLVVFCGGWRCMYGYVKAHDSLVPKGVQRRLDAQARRDRHE
;
A
#
# COMPACT_ATOMS: atom_id res chain seq x y z
N MET A 1 -3.19 18.75 1.46
CA MET A 1 -3.27 17.65 0.48
C MET A 1 -3.63 18.26 -0.86
N PRO A 2 -2.87 18.03 -1.94
CA PRO A 2 -3.18 18.55 -3.26
C PRO A 2 -4.22 17.66 -3.96
N ASP A 3 -5.39 17.55 -3.33
CA ASP A 3 -6.68 17.16 -3.92
C ASP A 3 -7.73 17.60 -2.88
N GLY A 4 -8.68 18.44 -3.28
CA GLY A 4 -9.81 18.81 -2.43
C GLY A 4 -10.72 17.61 -2.12
N PRO A 5 -11.89 17.83 -1.51
CA PRO A 5 -12.87 16.77 -1.23
C PRO A 5 -13.29 15.98 -2.47
N ASP A 6 -13.17 16.57 -3.66
CA ASP A 6 -13.51 15.95 -4.93
C ASP A 6 -12.24 15.42 -5.62
N ARG A 7 -12.16 14.09 -5.81
CA ARG A 7 -11.05 13.39 -6.47
C ARG A 7 -11.49 13.00 -7.89
N PRO A 8 -11.23 13.83 -8.91
CA PRO A 8 -11.73 13.57 -10.27
C PRO A 8 -11.13 12.30 -10.89
N TRP A 9 -9.96 11.86 -10.43
CA TRP A 9 -9.28 10.68 -10.97
C TRP A 9 -9.85 9.34 -10.48
N THR A 10 -10.62 9.34 -9.39
CA THR A 10 -11.31 8.16 -8.82
C THR A 10 -12.77 8.02 -9.31
N ARG A 11 -13.33 9.03 -9.99
CA ARG A 11 -14.73 9.04 -10.42
C ARG A 11 -14.98 7.98 -11.50
N GLY A 12 -15.85 7.01 -11.21
CA GLY A 12 -16.31 5.99 -12.17
C GLY A 12 -15.26 4.94 -12.57
N ARG A 13 -14.12 4.87 -11.87
CA ARG A 13 -13.09 3.86 -12.12
C ARG A 13 -12.99 2.90 -10.94
N ARG A 14 -12.82 1.61 -11.27
CA ARG A 14 -12.49 0.59 -10.27
C ARG A 14 -11.01 0.63 -9.95
N THR A 15 -10.69 0.29 -8.72
CA THR A 15 -9.35 0.08 -8.18
C THR A 15 -8.56 -0.85 -9.08
N ARG A 16 -7.29 -0.52 -9.35
CA ARG A 16 -6.40 -1.41 -10.09
C ARG A 16 -5.78 -2.42 -9.15
N TRP A 17 -6.54 -3.46 -8.81
CA TRP A 17 -6.17 -4.52 -7.85
C TRP A 17 -4.75 -5.05 -8.05
N TRP A 18 -4.33 -5.28 -9.29
CA TRP A 18 -2.96 -5.76 -9.58
C TRP A 18 -1.86 -4.81 -9.10
N LEU A 19 -2.06 -3.49 -9.25
CA LEU A 19 -1.05 -2.50 -8.85
C LEU A 19 -0.95 -2.37 -7.33
N VAL A 20 -2.08 -2.39 -6.65
CA VAL A 20 -2.12 -2.32 -5.17
C VAL A 20 -1.51 -3.59 -4.56
N VAL A 21 -1.88 -4.77 -5.08
CA VAL A 21 -1.31 -6.05 -4.61
C VAL A 21 0.19 -6.09 -4.83
N LEU A 22 0.68 -5.68 -6.01
CA LEU A 22 2.12 -5.68 -6.31
C LEU A 22 2.90 -4.65 -5.45
N ALA A 23 2.33 -3.47 -5.21
CA ALA A 23 2.97 -2.48 -4.34
C ALA A 23 3.01 -2.94 -2.88
N ASP A 24 1.94 -3.58 -2.39
CA ASP A 24 1.88 -4.08 -1.02
C ASP A 24 2.81 -5.30 -0.83
N THR A 25 2.98 -6.18 -1.82
CA THR A 25 3.94 -7.29 -1.74
C THR A 25 5.39 -6.80 -1.72
N ILE A 26 5.73 -5.81 -2.54
CA ILE A 26 7.06 -5.16 -2.49
C ILE A 26 7.28 -4.50 -1.12
N SER A 27 6.26 -3.82 -0.59
CA SER A 27 6.33 -3.19 0.74
C SER A 27 6.57 -4.23 1.83
N VAL A 28 5.86 -5.36 1.82
CA VAL A 28 6.10 -6.47 2.76
C VAL A 28 7.52 -7.02 2.63
N ALA A 29 8.03 -7.19 1.40
CA ALA A 29 9.37 -7.69 1.19
C ALA A 29 10.43 -6.73 1.77
N LEU A 30 10.27 -5.43 1.54
CA LEU A 30 11.14 -4.41 2.14
C LEU A 30 11.06 -4.45 3.67
N ILE A 31 9.86 -4.50 4.24
CA ILE A 31 9.64 -4.56 5.69
C ILE A 31 10.32 -5.80 6.29
N ALA A 32 10.18 -6.97 5.68
CA ALA A 32 10.82 -8.20 6.15
C ALA A 32 12.34 -8.09 6.14
N CYS A 33 12.92 -7.51 5.07
CA CYS A 33 14.36 -7.25 5.00
C CYS A 33 14.85 -6.26 6.05
N PHE A 34 14.16 -5.13 6.24
CA PHE A 34 14.52 -4.12 7.23
C PHE A 34 14.36 -4.63 8.67
N ALA A 35 13.32 -5.42 8.95
CA ALA A 35 13.10 -6.04 10.25
C ALA A 35 14.17 -7.10 10.58
N ALA A 36 14.56 -7.91 9.60
CA ALA A 36 15.64 -8.88 9.77
C ALA A 36 17.01 -8.17 9.95
N ALA A 37 17.25 -7.11 9.17
CA ALA A 37 18.46 -6.31 9.28
C ALA A 37 18.56 -5.60 10.65
N SER A 38 17.46 -5.05 11.18
CA SER A 38 17.45 -4.42 12.51
C SER A 38 17.70 -5.44 13.62
N ALA A 39 17.23 -6.68 13.45
CA ALA A 39 17.51 -7.79 14.34
C ALA A 39 18.93 -8.39 14.15
N HIS A 40 19.68 -7.94 13.14
CA HIS A 40 20.97 -8.50 12.73
C HIS A 40 20.91 -10.01 12.42
N ASP A 41 19.75 -10.49 11.98
CA ASP A 41 19.50 -11.91 11.71
C ASP A 41 18.71 -12.08 10.40
N LEU A 42 19.46 -12.21 9.30
CA LEU A 42 18.90 -12.39 7.96
C LEU A 42 18.26 -13.77 7.76
N ALA A 43 18.53 -14.75 8.62
CA ALA A 43 17.87 -16.06 8.54
C ALA A 43 16.37 -15.97 8.86
N GLN A 44 15.92 -14.87 9.48
CA GLN A 44 14.50 -14.64 9.78
C GLN A 44 13.71 -14.10 8.58
N VAL A 45 14.37 -13.64 7.51
CA VAL A 45 13.70 -13.05 6.33
C VAL A 45 12.61 -13.96 5.76
N PRO A 46 12.85 -15.27 5.50
CA PRO A 46 11.82 -16.14 4.93
C PRO A 46 10.60 -16.29 5.84
N GLY A 47 10.81 -16.40 7.15
CA GLY A 47 9.73 -16.52 8.13
C GLY A 47 8.90 -15.23 8.24
N LEU A 48 9.56 -14.06 8.18
CA LEU A 48 8.90 -12.77 8.16
C LEU A 48 8.13 -12.54 6.85
N LEU A 49 8.67 -12.98 5.71
CA LEU A 49 8.00 -12.92 4.41
C LEU A 49 6.72 -13.76 4.40
N VAL A 50 6.77 -15.01 4.88
CA VAL A 50 5.58 -15.88 4.93
C VAL A 50 4.49 -15.26 5.81
N ARG A 51 4.86 -14.74 6.99
CA ARG A 51 3.89 -14.09 7.90
C ARG A 51 3.34 -12.80 7.32
N GLY A 52 4.18 -11.98 6.69
CA GLY A 52 3.76 -10.74 6.04
C GLY A 52 2.85 -11.00 4.84
N ALA A 53 3.17 -12.00 4.01
CA ALA A 53 2.33 -12.41 2.90
C ALA A 53 0.97 -12.94 3.39
N ALA A 54 0.96 -13.80 4.41
CA ALA A 54 -0.28 -14.29 5.02
C ALA A 54 -1.11 -13.13 5.59
N ALA A 55 -0.48 -12.18 6.28
CA ALA A 55 -1.16 -11.02 6.84
C ALA A 55 -1.77 -10.12 5.75
N VAL A 56 -1.06 -9.88 4.64
CA VAL A 56 -1.59 -9.13 3.50
C VAL A 56 -2.76 -9.88 2.88
N VAL A 57 -2.66 -11.17 2.63
CA VAL A 57 -3.77 -11.97 2.06
C VAL A 57 -5.00 -11.90 2.96
N VAL A 58 -4.82 -12.03 4.29
CA VAL A 58 -5.92 -11.90 5.26
C VAL A 58 -6.51 -10.49 5.24
N ALA A 59 -5.68 -9.45 5.28
CA ALA A 59 -6.13 -8.06 5.24
C ALA A 59 -6.91 -7.77 3.96
N TRP A 60 -6.44 -8.28 2.81
CA TRP A 60 -7.14 -8.19 1.53
C TRP A 60 -8.46 -8.95 1.51
N ALA A 61 -8.49 -10.18 2.03
CA ALA A 61 -9.72 -10.97 2.10
C ALA A 61 -10.77 -10.29 3.00
N VAL A 62 -10.35 -9.78 4.16
CA VAL A 62 -11.23 -9.06 5.09
C VAL A 62 -11.73 -7.77 4.47
N THR A 63 -10.85 -6.95 3.89
CA THR A 63 -11.26 -5.71 3.21
C THR A 63 -12.17 -5.98 2.02
N TRP A 64 -11.91 -7.03 1.23
CA TRP A 64 -12.78 -7.45 0.13
C TRP A 64 -14.18 -7.87 0.61
N LEU A 65 -14.26 -8.64 1.70
CA LEU A 65 -15.52 -9.12 2.28
C LEU A 65 -16.33 -7.98 2.89
N VAL A 66 -15.68 -7.10 3.64
CA VAL A 66 -16.33 -5.97 4.33
C VAL A 66 -16.70 -4.87 3.34
N ARG A 67 -15.92 -4.69 2.26
CA ARG A 67 -16.02 -3.53 1.36
C ARG A 67 -15.99 -3.90 -0.12
N ARG A 68 -16.95 -4.73 -0.54
CA ARG A 68 -17.27 -5.07 -1.95
C ARG A 68 -16.95 -3.92 -2.96
N PRO A 69 -16.63 -4.23 -4.24
CA PRO A 69 -15.58 -3.63 -5.08
C PRO A 69 -15.82 -2.19 -5.60
N GLY A 70 -16.25 -1.28 -4.73
CA GLY A 70 -16.45 0.15 -5.01
C GLY A 70 -15.35 1.08 -4.47
N ASP A 71 -14.45 0.59 -3.61
CA ASP A 71 -13.53 1.45 -2.87
C ASP A 71 -12.16 1.59 -3.55
N ASN A 72 -11.70 2.83 -3.64
CA ASN A 72 -10.40 3.17 -4.23
C ASN A 72 -9.27 2.90 -3.21
N LEU A 73 -8.92 1.62 -2.99
CA LEU A 73 -7.86 1.20 -2.04
C LEU A 73 -6.45 1.74 -2.37
N GLU A 74 -6.30 2.31 -3.57
CA GLU A 74 -5.15 3.10 -4.03
C GLU A 74 -5.06 4.50 -3.40
N VAL A 75 -6.13 4.95 -2.74
CA VAL A 75 -6.18 6.17 -1.94
C VAL A 75 -5.59 5.91 -0.55
N GLY A 76 -4.69 6.79 -0.09
CA GLY A 76 -4.10 6.71 1.25
C GLY A 76 -5.11 6.71 2.40
N TRP A 77 -6.13 7.59 2.36
CA TRP A 77 -7.15 7.70 3.41
C TRP A 77 -8.55 8.02 2.84
N PRO A 78 -9.64 7.40 3.32
CA PRO A 78 -9.73 6.44 4.45
C PRO A 78 -9.53 4.96 4.07
N ASP A 79 -9.64 4.60 2.79
CA ASP A 79 -9.79 3.19 2.39
C ASP A 79 -8.47 2.40 2.45
N GLY A 80 -7.35 2.99 2.02
CA GLY A 80 -6.02 2.38 2.15
C GLY A 80 -5.56 2.20 3.60
N GLY A 81 -6.07 3.04 4.52
CA GLY A 81 -5.78 2.95 5.95
C GLY A 81 -6.27 1.65 6.60
N TRP A 82 -7.38 1.08 6.13
CA TRP A 82 -7.89 -0.18 6.63
C TRP A 82 -6.98 -1.37 6.31
N ILE A 83 -6.43 -1.42 5.10
CA ILE A 83 -5.47 -2.47 4.72
C ILE A 83 -4.23 -2.38 5.61
N ILE A 84 -3.73 -1.17 5.85
CA ILE A 84 -2.57 -0.93 6.71
C ILE A 84 -2.85 -1.41 8.14
N ALA A 85 -3.98 -1.02 8.73
CA ALA A 85 -4.36 -1.40 10.09
C ALA A 85 -4.58 -2.91 10.24
N LEU A 86 -5.27 -3.54 9.27
CA LEU A 86 -5.53 -4.99 9.29
C LEU A 86 -4.25 -5.80 9.06
N THR A 87 -3.38 -5.36 8.15
CA THR A 87 -2.07 -6.01 7.90
C THR A 87 -1.21 -5.91 9.15
N TRP A 88 -1.19 -4.75 9.82
CA TRP A 88 -0.49 -4.56 11.08
C TRP A 88 -0.98 -5.51 12.16
N ALA A 89 -2.30 -5.59 12.37
CA ALA A 89 -2.90 -6.44 13.40
C ALA A 89 -2.65 -7.93 13.13
N ALA A 90 -2.85 -8.37 11.88
CA ALA A 90 -2.65 -9.77 11.49
C ALA A 90 -1.18 -10.19 11.60
N TRP A 91 -0.25 -9.36 11.11
CA TRP A 91 1.18 -9.70 11.14
C TRP A 91 1.74 -9.66 12.58
N THR A 92 1.33 -8.66 13.39
CA THR A 92 1.68 -8.61 14.81
C THR A 92 1.14 -9.84 15.55
N GLY A 93 -0.10 -10.24 15.28
CA GLY A 93 -0.71 -11.44 15.85
C GLY A 93 0.04 -12.72 15.47
N LEU A 94 0.40 -12.88 14.19
CA LEU A 94 1.19 -14.03 13.71
C LEU A 94 2.59 -14.06 14.32
N TYR A 95 3.23 -12.90 14.52
CA TYR A 95 4.52 -12.80 15.19
C TYR A 95 4.41 -13.17 16.67
N ALA A 96 3.42 -12.63 17.38
CA ALA A 96 3.16 -12.93 18.79
C ALA A 96 2.86 -14.42 19.01
N TRP A 97 2.01 -15.01 18.14
CA TRP A 97 1.73 -16.43 18.15
C TRP A 97 2.99 -17.27 17.92
N GLY A 98 3.78 -16.93 16.88
CA GLY A 98 5.03 -17.61 16.57
C GLY A 98 6.05 -17.53 17.71
N ALA A 99 6.10 -16.40 18.42
CA ALA A 99 6.93 -16.24 19.61
C ALA A 99 6.43 -17.09 20.78
N ALA A 100 5.12 -17.14 21.02
CA ALA A 100 4.50 -17.91 22.11
C ALA A 100 4.72 -19.43 21.95
N VAL A 101 4.67 -19.96 20.73
CA VAL A 101 4.89 -21.38 20.45
C VAL A 101 6.36 -21.76 20.24
N GLY A 102 7.30 -20.83 20.49
CA GLY A 102 8.74 -21.07 20.37
C GLY A 102 9.25 -21.21 18.93
N ALA A 103 8.44 -20.89 17.92
CA ALA A 103 8.79 -20.98 16.51
C ALA A 103 9.65 -19.80 16.01
N ILE A 104 10.00 -18.85 16.88
CA ILE A 104 10.87 -17.70 16.59
C ILE A 104 11.99 -17.65 17.62
N PRO A 105 13.18 -18.18 17.28
CA PRO A 105 14.36 -18.02 18.12
C PRO A 105 14.67 -16.52 18.28
N GLY A 106 14.84 -16.06 19.52
CA GLY A 106 15.25 -14.67 19.79
C GLY A 106 14.17 -13.60 19.56
N ALA A 107 12.88 -13.96 19.58
CA ALA A 107 11.79 -12.99 19.54
C ALA A 107 11.89 -12.00 20.72
N ARG A 108 12.41 -10.80 20.44
CA ARG A 108 12.54 -9.72 21.43
C ARG A 108 11.30 -8.83 21.35
N GLY A 109 10.55 -8.76 22.45
CA GLY A 109 9.47 -7.80 22.71
C GLY A 109 8.46 -7.62 21.57
N VAL A 110 7.32 -8.33 21.63
CA VAL A 110 6.21 -8.18 20.66
C VAL A 110 5.78 -6.72 20.49
N ALA A 111 5.80 -5.92 21.56
CA ALA A 111 5.49 -4.50 21.51
C ALA A 111 6.46 -3.71 20.61
N SER A 112 7.77 -3.94 20.73
CA SER A 112 8.79 -3.29 19.91
C SER A 112 8.64 -3.66 18.43
N PHE A 113 8.39 -4.94 18.15
CA PHE A 113 8.09 -5.40 16.79
C PHE A 113 6.82 -4.74 16.23
N ALA A 114 5.75 -4.67 17.03
CA ALA A 114 4.50 -4.05 16.62
C ALA A 114 4.66 -2.56 16.28
N VAL A 115 5.42 -1.81 17.09
CA VAL A 115 5.69 -0.38 16.85
C VAL A 115 6.56 -0.20 15.59
N MET A 116 7.64 -0.97 15.46
CA MET A 116 8.50 -0.96 14.27
C MET A 116 7.69 -1.27 13.01
N LEU A 117 6.86 -2.31 13.06
CA LEU A 117 6.01 -2.72 11.95
C LEU A 117 4.99 -1.64 11.58
N ALA A 118 4.35 -1.00 12.58
CA ALA A 118 3.44 0.11 12.34
C ALA A 118 4.14 1.25 11.59
N ALA A 119 5.33 1.66 12.06
CA ALA A 119 6.10 2.72 11.43
C ALA A 119 6.44 2.38 9.97
N PHE A 120 6.95 1.17 9.72
CA PHE A 120 7.29 0.78 8.35
C PHE A 120 6.07 0.61 7.43
N LEU A 121 4.94 0.10 7.92
CA LEU A 121 3.71 0.02 7.13
C LEU A 121 3.20 1.42 6.76
N VAL A 122 3.25 2.37 7.68
CA VAL A 122 2.89 3.78 7.38
C VAL A 122 3.82 4.36 6.31
N VAL A 123 5.13 4.12 6.43
CA VAL A 123 6.12 4.65 5.48
C VAL A 123 6.01 3.99 4.10
N PHE A 124 6.04 2.65 4.01
CA PHE A 124 6.05 1.95 2.73
C PHE A 124 4.65 1.89 2.11
N CYS A 125 3.66 1.33 2.83
CA CYS A 125 2.30 1.15 2.30
C CYS A 125 1.55 2.49 2.22
N GLY A 126 1.74 3.38 3.19
CA GLY A 126 1.16 4.73 3.14
C GLY A 126 1.91 5.64 2.16
N GLY A 127 3.24 5.59 2.14
CA GLY A 127 4.07 6.43 1.27
C GLY A 127 3.82 6.20 -0.22
N TRP A 128 3.73 4.94 -0.67
CA TRP A 128 3.45 4.68 -2.09
C TRP A 128 2.05 5.17 -2.48
N ARG A 129 1.04 5.03 -1.61
CA ARG A 129 -0.34 5.51 -1.85
C ARG A 129 -0.39 7.04 -1.92
N CYS A 130 0.37 7.73 -1.07
CA CYS A 130 0.54 9.18 -1.14
C CYS A 130 1.21 9.61 -2.45
N MET A 131 2.29 8.94 -2.85
CA MET A 131 2.99 9.21 -4.10
C MET A 131 2.10 8.93 -5.31
N TYR A 132 1.34 7.84 -5.29
CA TYR A 132 0.39 7.48 -6.33
C TYR A 132 -0.70 8.55 -6.49
N GLY A 133 -1.30 8.98 -5.36
CA GLY A 133 -2.26 10.08 -5.34
C GLY A 133 -1.68 11.38 -5.88
N TYR A 134 -0.45 11.73 -5.49
CA TYR A 134 0.25 12.93 -5.97
C TYR A 134 0.49 12.92 -7.48
N VAL A 135 1.01 11.81 -8.03
CA VAL A 135 1.22 11.65 -9.47
C VAL A 135 -0.11 11.76 -10.21
N LYS A 136 -1.18 11.17 -9.67
CA LYS A 136 -2.51 11.26 -10.27
C LYS A 136 -3.13 12.65 -10.21
N ALA A 137 -2.91 13.40 -9.13
CA ALA A 137 -3.28 14.79 -9.05
C ALA A 137 -2.53 15.62 -10.10
N HIS A 138 -1.22 15.40 -10.28
CA HIS A 138 -0.42 16.04 -11.32
C HIS A 138 -0.88 15.71 -12.76
N ASP A 139 -1.15 14.43 -13.05
CA ASP A 139 -1.73 13.99 -14.33
C ASP A 139 -3.09 14.65 -14.60
N SER A 140 -3.83 15.02 -13.54
CA SER A 140 -5.11 15.71 -13.65
C SER A 140 -4.94 17.22 -13.90
N LEU A 141 -3.85 17.81 -13.41
CA LEU A 141 -3.49 19.22 -13.59
C LEU A 141 -3.00 19.55 -15.00
N VAL A 142 -2.56 18.55 -15.77
CA VAL A 142 -2.41 18.65 -17.23
C VAL A 142 -3.66 18.05 -17.86
N PRO A 143 -4.73 18.83 -18.09
CA PRO A 143 -5.98 18.24 -18.50
C PRO A 143 -5.78 17.66 -19.88
N LYS A 144 -5.97 16.34 -20.04
CA LYS A 144 -5.99 15.70 -21.36
C LYS A 144 -6.96 16.39 -22.33
N GLY A 145 -7.96 17.10 -21.81
CA GLY A 145 -8.83 17.99 -22.59
C GLY A 145 -8.12 19.21 -23.16
N VAL A 146 -7.23 19.87 -22.40
CA VAL A 146 -6.39 20.99 -22.88
C VAL A 146 -5.34 20.47 -23.85
N GLN A 147 -4.68 19.35 -23.55
CA GLN A 147 -3.76 18.70 -24.49
C GLN A 147 -4.45 18.36 -25.81
N ARG A 148 -5.65 17.78 -25.78
CA ARG A 148 -6.46 17.49 -26.98
C ARG A 148 -6.88 18.74 -27.74
N ARG A 149 -7.15 19.85 -27.05
CA ARG A 149 -7.49 21.14 -27.68
C ARG A 149 -6.26 21.75 -28.36
N LEU A 150 -5.11 21.70 -27.71
CA LEU A 150 -3.83 22.14 -28.28
C LEU A 150 -3.42 21.27 -29.47
N ASP A 151 -3.56 19.94 -29.38
CA ASP A 151 -3.29 19.01 -30.49
C ASP A 151 -4.25 19.23 -31.67
N ALA A 152 -5.51 19.55 -31.39
CA ALA A 152 -6.50 19.87 -32.42
C ALA A 152 -6.22 21.22 -33.10
N GLN A 153 -5.77 22.22 -32.34
CA GLN A 153 -5.31 23.51 -32.88
C GLN A 153 -4.06 23.34 -33.73
N ALA A 154 -3.03 22.66 -33.21
CA ALA A 154 -1.79 22.39 -33.94
C ALA A 154 -1.96 21.53 -35.20
N ARG A 155 -3.06 20.76 -35.31
CA ARG A 155 -3.45 20.08 -36.55
C ARG A 155 -4.11 21.03 -37.55
N ARG A 156 -4.97 21.95 -37.12
CA ARG A 156 -5.57 22.95 -38.01
C ARG A 156 -4.50 23.87 -38.61
N ASP A 157 -3.60 24.38 -37.78
CA ASP A 157 -2.53 25.30 -38.20
C ASP A 157 -1.51 24.68 -39.17
N ARG A 158 -1.47 23.35 -39.32
CA ARG A 158 -0.62 22.65 -40.31
C ARG A 158 -1.34 22.36 -41.64
N HIS A 159 -2.66 22.49 -41.67
CA HIS A 159 -3.49 22.22 -42.85
C HIS A 159 -3.97 23.52 -43.52
N GLU A 160 -3.70 24.67 -42.92
CA GLU A 160 -3.73 26.00 -43.54
C GLU A 160 -2.33 26.37 -44.09
#